data_AF-A0AAJ3JRJ2-F1
#
_entry.id   AF-A0AAJ3JRJ2-F1
#
_cell.length_a   1.000
_cell.length_b   1.000
_cell.length_c   1.000
_cell.angle_alpha   90.00
_cell.angle_beta   90.00
_cell.angle_gamma   90.00
#
_symmetry.space_group_name_H-M   'P 1'
#
loop_
_entity.id
_entity.type
_entity.pdbx_description
1 polymer ?
#
loop_
_entity_poly.entity_id
_entity_poly.type
_entity_poly.pdbx_seq_one_letter_code
_entity_poly.pdbx_strand_id
1 'polypeptide(L)'
;MPRTQQNLTSLRDTFSQILGNQKDHYTDTRIPELLFRLGLDDCNEYSSKRQHLEKAVEASSDAQMLAAAQTALELIGFAAHERDQLQELVWDDGAAPVIPVGGGR
;
A
#
# COMPACT_ATOMS: atom_id res chain seq x y z
N MET A 1 -17.48 9.54 8.20
CA MET A 1 -18.40 8.50 7.69
C MET A 1 -17.71 7.17 7.88
N PRO A 2 -18.42 6.07 8.20
CA PRO A 2 -17.77 4.77 8.34
C PRO A 2 -17.27 4.31 6.97
N ARG A 3 -16.06 3.74 6.93
CA ARG A 3 -15.49 3.18 5.71
C ARG A 3 -16.44 2.13 5.13
N THR A 4 -16.77 2.24 3.85
CA THR A 4 -17.59 1.23 3.18
C THR A 4 -16.71 0.08 2.73
N GLN A 5 -17.27 -1.13 2.70
CA GLN A 5 -16.56 -2.30 2.18
C GLN A 5 -16.12 -2.11 0.71
N GLN A 6 -16.84 -1.29 -0.06
CA GLN A 6 -16.41 -0.90 -1.41
C GLN A 6 -15.10 -0.12 -1.40
N ASN A 7 -14.94 0.84 -0.47
CA ASN A 7 -13.73 1.65 -0.39
C ASN A 7 -12.50 0.80 -0.05
N LEU A 8 -12.66 -0.16 0.87
CA LEU A 8 -11.62 -1.15 1.19
C LEU A 8 -11.26 -2.02 -0.01
N THR A 9 -12.25 -2.50 -0.75
CA THR A 9 -12.00 -3.28 -1.98
C THR A 9 -11.26 -2.44 -3.02
N SER A 10 -11.66 -1.17 -3.22
CA SER A 10 -11.00 -0.25 -4.14
C SER A 10 -9.55 0.06 -3.72
N LEU A 11 -9.30 0.25 -2.43
CA LEU A 11 -7.95 0.44 -1.88
C LEU A 11 -7.10 -0.80 -2.11
N ARG A 12 -7.63 -1.99 -1.80
CA ARG A 12 -6.91 -3.27 -2.00
C ARG A 12 -6.52 -3.46 -3.45
N ASP A 13 -7.47 -3.25 -4.37
CA ASP A 13 -7.26 -3.41 -5.80
C ASP A 13 -6.24 -2.39 -6.33
N THR A 14 -6.41 -1.12 -5.99
CA THR A 14 -5.50 -0.05 -6.41
C THR A 14 -4.10 -0.26 -5.86
N PHE A 15 -3.98 -0.58 -4.57
CA PHE A 15 -2.70 -0.83 -3.93
C PHE A 15 -2.00 -2.06 -4.50
N SER A 16 -2.74 -3.15 -4.73
CA SER A 16 -2.23 -4.36 -5.40
C SER A 16 -1.68 -4.04 -6.78
N GLN A 17 -2.42 -3.29 -7.60
CA GLN A 17 -1.97 -2.88 -8.93
C GLN A 17 -0.72 -2.00 -8.90
N ILE A 18 -0.69 -0.97 -8.03
CA ILE A 18 0.46 -0.08 -7.87
C ILE A 18 1.69 -0.86 -7.41
N LEU A 19 1.54 -1.72 -6.39
CA LEU A 19 2.65 -2.53 -5.88
C LEU A 19 3.13 -3.52 -6.93
N GLY A 20 2.22 -4.17 -7.67
CA GLY A 20 2.55 -5.01 -8.82
C GLY A 20 3.29 -4.27 -9.95
N ASN A 21 3.01 -2.98 -10.14
CA ASN A 21 3.72 -2.13 -11.10
C ASN A 21 5.17 -1.84 -10.67
N GLN A 22 5.45 -1.86 -9.36
CA GLN A 22 6.79 -1.69 -8.83
C GLN A 22 7.70 -2.92 -9.02
N LYS A 23 7.22 -4.03 -9.60
CA LYS A 23 8.02 -5.26 -9.82
C LYS A 23 9.33 -5.05 -10.60
N ASP A 24 9.40 -4.00 -11.42
CA ASP A 24 10.60 -3.67 -12.21
C ASP A 24 11.60 -2.83 -11.41
N HIS A 25 11.14 -2.16 -10.36
CA HIS A 25 11.96 -1.37 -9.45
C HIS A 25 12.57 -2.22 -8.32
N TYR A 26 11.94 -3.35 -7.97
CA TYR A 26 12.42 -4.25 -6.93
C TYR A 26 13.00 -5.55 -7.52
N THR A 27 14.18 -5.93 -7.04
CA THR A 27 14.76 -7.24 -7.34
C THR A 27 14.00 -8.33 -6.59
N ASP A 28 13.98 -9.55 -7.14
CA ASP A 28 13.31 -10.71 -6.55
C ASP A 28 13.67 -10.92 -5.07
N THR A 29 14.95 -10.70 -4.75
CA THR A 29 15.49 -10.79 -3.39
C THR A 29 15.02 -9.70 -2.43
N ARG A 30 14.56 -8.54 -2.94
CA ARG A 30 14.12 -7.38 -2.15
C ARG A 30 12.60 -7.31 -1.98
N ILE A 31 11.84 -8.07 -2.76
CA ILE A 31 10.39 -8.17 -2.63
C ILE A 31 9.99 -8.67 -1.22
N PRO A 32 10.52 -9.80 -0.70
CA PRO A 32 10.15 -10.26 0.63
C PRO A 32 10.54 -9.26 1.73
N GLU A 33 11.71 -8.61 1.60
CA GLU A 33 12.11 -7.55 2.54
C GLU A 33 11.17 -6.34 2.48
N LEU A 34 10.71 -5.95 1.29
CA LEU A 34 9.75 -4.87 1.12
C LEU A 34 8.40 -5.24 1.76
N LEU A 35 7.86 -6.42 1.44
CA LEU A 35 6.60 -6.91 2.00
C LEU A 35 6.65 -6.93 3.53
N PHE A 36 7.75 -7.45 4.09
CA PHE A 36 7.99 -7.45 5.52
C PHE A 36 8.00 -6.03 6.12
N ARG A 37 8.66 -5.06 5.45
CA ARG A 37 8.69 -3.66 5.90
C ARG A 37 7.32 -2.98 5.81
N LEU A 38 6.49 -3.40 4.88
CA LEU A 38 5.10 -2.94 4.75
C LEU A 38 4.16 -3.64 5.74
N GLY A 39 4.61 -4.69 6.44
CA GLY A 39 3.76 -5.50 7.33
C GLY A 39 2.80 -6.42 6.58
N LEU A 40 3.10 -6.70 5.31
CA LEU A 40 2.37 -7.64 4.46
C LEU A 40 2.96 -9.04 4.62
N ASP A 41 2.12 -10.04 4.44
CA ASP A 41 2.55 -11.44 4.46
C ASP A 41 3.28 -11.80 3.16
N ASP A 42 4.33 -12.60 3.27
CA ASP A 42 5.14 -13.00 2.12
C ASP A 42 4.47 -14.16 1.37
N CYS A 43 3.87 -13.87 0.22
CA CYS A 43 3.26 -14.88 -0.64
C CYS A 43 4.27 -15.48 -1.64
N ASN A 44 5.27 -16.21 -1.15
CA ASN A 44 6.28 -16.90 -2.00
C ASN A 44 5.74 -18.11 -2.79
N GLU A 45 4.44 -18.36 -2.75
CA GLU A 45 3.80 -19.45 -3.53
C GLU A 45 3.73 -19.14 -5.04
N TYR A 46 4.03 -17.91 -5.46
CA TYR A 46 3.86 -17.45 -6.84
C TYR A 46 5.20 -17.17 -7.52
N SER A 47 5.47 -17.83 -8.67
CA SER A 47 6.72 -17.66 -9.44
C SER A 47 6.86 -16.31 -10.16
N SER A 48 5.84 -15.45 -10.12
CA SER A 48 5.88 -14.12 -10.75
C SER A 48 5.95 -13.04 -9.70
N LYS A 49 7.02 -12.24 -9.71
CA LYS A 49 7.21 -11.04 -8.87
C LYS A 49 5.97 -10.15 -8.78
N ARG A 50 5.28 -9.97 -9.91
CA ARG A 50 4.03 -9.21 -9.99
C ARG A 50 2.95 -9.85 -9.13
N GLN A 51 2.66 -11.14 -9.35
CA GLN A 51 1.67 -11.89 -8.60
C GLN A 51 2.04 -12.00 -7.12
N HIS A 52 3.33 -12.10 -6.78
CA HIS A 52 3.79 -12.10 -5.40
C HIS A 52 3.38 -10.81 -4.67
N LEU A 53 3.63 -9.65 -5.29
CA LEU A 53 3.25 -8.34 -4.74
C LEU A 53 1.73 -8.16 -4.70
N GLU A 54 1.04 -8.50 -5.80
CA GLU A 54 -0.42 -8.39 -5.90
C GLU A 54 -1.12 -9.27 -4.85
N LYS A 55 -0.70 -10.53 -4.73
CA LYS A 55 -1.31 -11.52 -3.82
C LYS A 55 -1.00 -11.24 -2.35
N ALA A 56 0.17 -10.68 -2.03
CA ALA A 56 0.48 -10.26 -0.66
C ALA A 56 -0.49 -9.18 -0.17
N VAL A 57 -0.87 -8.24 -1.04
CA VAL A 57 -1.88 -7.21 -0.74
C VAL A 57 -3.28 -7.82 -0.65
N GLU A 58 -3.64 -8.72 -1.57
CA GLU A 58 -4.95 -9.39 -1.56
C GLU A 58 -5.15 -10.26 -0.31
N ALA A 59 -4.11 -10.96 0.13
CA ALA A 59 -4.14 -11.84 1.30
C ALA A 59 -4.17 -11.08 2.63
N SER A 60 -3.80 -9.80 2.62
CA SER A 60 -3.71 -8.97 3.82
C SER A 60 -5.08 -8.54 4.33
N SER A 61 -5.21 -8.49 5.66
CA SER A 61 -6.42 -7.96 6.32
C SER A 61 -6.58 -6.47 6.06
N ASP A 62 -7.79 -5.94 6.20
CA ASP A 62 -8.07 -4.52 5.90
C ASP A 62 -7.19 -3.55 6.71
N ALA A 63 -6.93 -3.86 7.98
CA ALA A 63 -6.04 -3.08 8.84
C ALA A 63 -4.56 -3.19 8.40
N GLN A 64 -4.10 -4.37 7.98
CA GLN A 64 -2.74 -4.57 7.49
C GLN A 64 -2.54 -3.83 6.17
N MET A 65 -3.50 -3.93 5.26
CA MET A 65 -3.48 -3.23 3.97
C MET A 65 -3.40 -1.71 4.16
N LEU A 66 -4.13 -1.16 5.14
CA LEU A 66 -4.08 0.26 5.46
C LEU A 66 -2.75 0.72 6.03
N ALA A 67 -2.20 -0.05 6.96
CA ALA A 67 -0.88 0.22 7.51
C ALA A 67 0.20 0.11 6.42
N ALA A 68 0.09 -0.90 5.56
CA ALA A 68 0.99 -1.13 4.43
C ALA A 68 0.90 -0.01 3.40
N ALA A 69 -0.30 0.45 3.02
CA ALA A 69 -0.48 1.54 2.08
C ALA A 69 0.12 2.85 2.60
N GLN A 70 -0.13 3.19 3.88
CA GLN A 70 0.49 4.36 4.53
C GLN A 70 2.01 4.25 4.55
N THR A 71 2.52 3.10 5.01
CA THR A 71 3.96 2.84 5.05
C THR A 71 4.57 2.91 3.66
N ALA A 72 3.89 2.37 2.64
CA ALA A 72 4.33 2.40 1.26
C ALA A 72 4.40 3.83 0.72
N LEU A 73 3.45 4.71 1.06
CA LEU A 73 3.46 6.12 0.65
C LEU A 73 4.67 6.89 1.21
N GLU A 74 5.23 6.45 2.33
CA GLU A 74 6.44 7.03 2.94
C GLU A 74 7.74 6.35 2.48
N LEU A 75 7.73 5.02 2.31
CA LEU A 75 8.90 4.21 1.96
C LEU A 75 9.14 4.08 0.46
N ILE A 76 8.08 4.07 -0.34
CA ILE A 76 8.11 3.86 -1.78
C ILE A 76 7.91 5.20 -2.49
N GLY A 77 8.88 5.55 -3.34
CA GLY A 77 8.79 6.71 -4.22
C GLY A 77 7.87 6.43 -5.40
N PHE A 78 6.56 6.27 -5.15
CA PHE A 78 5.56 6.09 -6.20
C PHE A 78 5.51 7.30 -7.15
N ALA A 79 4.98 7.11 -8.36
CA ALA A 79 4.68 8.23 -9.24
C ALA A 79 3.63 9.14 -8.57
N ALA A 80 3.68 10.44 -8.86
CA ALA A 80 2.78 11.41 -8.25
C ALA A 80 1.29 11.02 -8.40
N HIS A 81 0.90 10.46 -9.56
CA HIS A 81 -0.48 9.99 -9.76
C HIS A 81 -0.82 8.77 -8.88
N GLU A 82 0.09 7.80 -8.76
CA GLU A 82 -0.15 6.55 -8.03
C GLU A 82 -0.26 6.87 -6.53
N ARG A 83 0.64 7.75 -6.08
CA ARG A 83 0.65 8.29 -4.72
C ARG A 83 -0.66 9.02 -4.42
N ASP A 84 -1.11 9.91 -5.29
CA ASP A 84 -2.32 10.71 -5.09
C ASP A 84 -3.55 9.80 -4.98
N GLN A 85 -3.72 8.86 -5.92
CA GLN A 85 -4.82 7.89 -5.87
C GLN A 85 -4.80 7.02 -4.61
N LEU A 86 -3.63 6.53 -4.21
CA LEU A 86 -3.50 5.72 -3.00
C LEU A 86 -3.75 6.58 -1.74
N GLN A 87 -3.26 7.81 -1.71
CA GLN A 87 -3.49 8.75 -0.60
C GLN A 87 -4.96 9.10 -0.46
N GLU A 88 -5.67 9.39 -1.55
CA GLU A 88 -7.11 9.66 -1.52
C GLU A 88 -7.88 8.49 -0.90
N LEU A 89 -7.58 7.26 -1.33
CA LEU A 89 -8.23 6.05 -0.82
C LEU A 89 -7.87 5.78 0.66
N VAL A 90 -6.65 6.10 1.09
CA VAL A 90 -6.23 6.01 2.49
C VAL A 90 -6.95 7.08 3.34
N TRP A 91 -7.04 8.30 2.85
CA TRP A 91 -7.63 9.47 3.54
C TRP A 91 -9.16 9.45 3.60
N ASP A 92 -9.85 8.74 2.70
CA ASP A 92 -11.31 8.59 2.72
C ASP A 92 -11.86 7.92 4.00
N ASP A 93 -10.97 7.35 4.83
CA ASP A 93 -11.29 6.85 6.18
C ASP A 93 -11.75 7.93 7.17
N GLY A 94 -11.65 9.22 6.80
CA GLY A 94 -11.88 10.32 7.74
C GLY A 94 -10.74 10.50 8.77
N ALA A 95 -9.67 9.71 8.65
CA ALA A 95 -8.37 10.03 9.20
C ALA A 95 -7.78 11.17 8.38
N ALA A 96 -8.31 12.38 8.59
CA ALA A 96 -7.58 13.58 8.25
C ALA A 96 -6.15 13.40 8.79
N PRO A 97 -5.11 13.65 7.99
CA PRO A 97 -3.77 13.66 8.53
C PRO A 97 -3.80 14.54 9.78
N VAL A 98 -3.24 14.04 10.90
CA VAL A 98 -2.84 14.92 11.98
C VAL A 98 -1.75 15.79 11.37
N ILE A 99 -2.14 16.86 10.67
CA ILE A 99 -1.25 17.96 10.34
C ILE A 99 -0.73 18.39 11.71
N PRO A 100 0.57 18.26 12.02
CA PRO A 100 1.09 18.87 13.23
C PRO A 100 0.92 20.39 13.05
N VAL A 101 -0.18 20.93 13.60
CA VAL A 101 -0.36 22.37 13.78
C VAL A 101 0.52 22.81 14.95
N GLY A 102 1.80 23.06 14.66
CA GLY A 102 2.74 23.65 15.61
C GLY A 102 4.19 23.34 15.24
N GLY A 103 5.07 24.30 15.00
CA GLY A 103 4.94 25.75 15.19
C GLY A 103 6.11 26.46 14.51
N GLY A 104 5.87 27.72 14.14
CA GLY A 104 6.82 28.50 13.37
C GLY A 104 8.13 28.79 14.08
N ARG A 105 9.19 28.89 13.30
CA ARG A 105 9.88 30.15 13.01
C ARG A 105 10.89 29.96 11.89
#